data_AF-A0A257X602-F1
#
_entry.id   AF-A0A257X602-F1
#
_cell.length_a   1.000
_cell.length_b   1.000
_cell.length_c   1.000
_cell.angle_alpha   90.00
_cell.angle_beta   90.00
_cell.angle_gamma   90.00
#
_symmetry.space_group_name_H-M   'P 1'
#
loop_
_entity.id
_entity.type
_entity.pdbx_description
1 polymer ?
#
loop_
_entity_poly.entity_id
_entity_poly.type
_entity_poly.pdbx_seq_one_letter_code
_entity_poly.pdbx_strand_id
1 'polypeptide(L)'
;GLNATLAQNIVAHRDAHGAFPSRKALLSVPRLGDKTFEQCAGFLRIPSGDNPLDASAVHPEAYPVVERILADVKKKARELIGDAATVKALSAQHYADERFGLPTVQDILRELEKPGRDPRPEFRAATFRDGIEQLKDLEPGMLLEGVVTNVTNFGAFVDIGVHQDGLVHVSAIANRYVKDPAEVVKAGDIVKVKVVEVDLDRKRIALTMRLGDEVMRKPAAKDARPPARQGDGRRGERGQDAPSANNALAAAFAKATKR
;
A
#
# COMPACT_ATOMS: atom_id res chain seq x y z
N GLY A 1 10.86 4.21 -27.51
CA GLY A 1 11.68 3.56 -28.55
C GLY A 1 11.02 2.35 -29.20
N LEU A 2 10.35 1.47 -28.44
CA LEU A 2 9.81 0.21 -28.97
C LEU A 2 8.31 0.31 -29.33
N ASN A 3 7.87 -0.57 -30.22
CA ASN A 3 6.46 -0.79 -30.59
C ASN A 3 6.18 -2.30 -30.65
N ALA A 4 4.93 -2.70 -30.90
CA ALA A 4 4.52 -4.10 -30.94
C ALA A 4 5.35 -4.95 -31.92
N THR A 5 5.61 -4.42 -33.12
CA THR A 5 6.42 -5.10 -34.15
C THR A 5 7.86 -5.31 -33.69
N LEU A 6 8.50 -4.29 -33.12
CA LEU A 6 9.87 -4.40 -32.61
C LEU A 6 9.97 -5.37 -31.44
N ALA A 7 8.99 -5.37 -30.53
CA ALA A 7 8.93 -6.34 -29.44
C ALA A 7 8.86 -7.77 -29.97
N GLN A 8 8.01 -8.04 -30.97
CA GLN A 8 7.93 -9.34 -31.64
C GLN A 8 9.25 -9.72 -32.33
N ASN A 9 9.89 -8.78 -33.02
CA ASN A 9 11.18 -9.02 -33.67
C ASN A 9 12.29 -9.37 -32.67
N ILE A 10 12.33 -8.70 -31.50
CA ILE A 10 13.31 -9.00 -30.45
C ILE A 10 13.11 -10.44 -29.95
N VAL A 11 11.86 -10.84 -29.69
CA VAL A 11 11.53 -12.21 -29.25
C VAL A 11 11.90 -13.22 -30.34
N ALA A 12 11.48 -13.01 -31.59
CA ALA A 12 11.80 -13.90 -32.70
C ALA A 12 13.31 -14.04 -32.93
N HIS A 13 14.06 -12.94 -32.81
CA HIS A 13 15.52 -12.98 -32.93
C HIS A 13 16.15 -13.80 -31.79
N ARG A 14 15.68 -13.61 -30.56
CA ARG A 14 16.14 -14.38 -29.39
C ARG A 14 15.81 -15.87 -29.53
N ASP A 15 14.64 -16.21 -30.02
CA ASP A 15 14.22 -17.61 -30.15
C ASP A 15 15.02 -18.32 -31.27
N ALA A 16 15.43 -17.59 -32.31
CA ALA A 16 16.25 -18.12 -33.40
C ALA A 16 17.76 -18.18 -33.09
N HIS A 17 18.31 -17.23 -32.34
CA HIS A 17 19.76 -17.08 -32.12
C HIS A 17 20.20 -17.30 -30.66
N GLY A 18 19.26 -17.53 -29.75
CA GLY A 18 19.50 -17.61 -28.31
C GLY A 18 19.49 -16.26 -27.60
N ALA A 19 19.90 -16.27 -26.33
CA ALA A 19 19.94 -15.06 -25.51
C ALA A 19 20.93 -14.02 -26.07
N PHE A 20 20.60 -12.74 -25.92
CA PHE A 20 21.50 -11.66 -26.33
C PHE A 20 22.71 -11.59 -25.39
N PRO A 21 23.96 -11.63 -25.90
CA PRO A 21 25.16 -11.56 -25.09
C PRO A 21 25.50 -10.12 -24.65
N SER A 22 25.02 -9.11 -25.37
CA SER A 22 25.22 -7.70 -25.04
C SER A 22 24.14 -6.81 -25.62
N ARG A 23 24.01 -5.56 -25.14
CA ARG A 23 23.06 -4.60 -25.70
C ARG A 23 23.35 -4.32 -27.17
N LYS A 24 24.63 -4.26 -27.55
CA LYS A 24 25.04 -4.01 -28.94
C LYS A 24 24.48 -5.06 -29.91
N ALA A 25 24.27 -6.30 -29.44
CA ALA A 25 23.64 -7.36 -30.25
C ALA A 25 22.17 -7.07 -30.61
N LEU A 26 21.50 -6.12 -29.93
CA LEU A 26 20.15 -5.70 -30.29
C LEU A 26 20.10 -4.99 -31.65
N LEU A 27 21.20 -4.40 -32.11
CA LEU A 27 21.29 -3.79 -33.45
C LEU A 27 21.17 -4.83 -34.58
N SER A 28 21.37 -6.12 -34.28
CA SER A 28 21.13 -7.20 -35.23
C SER A 28 19.66 -7.55 -35.39
N VAL A 29 18.77 -7.01 -34.55
CA VAL A 29 17.33 -7.25 -34.63
C VAL A 29 16.74 -6.52 -35.85
N PRO A 30 15.94 -7.20 -36.69
CA PRO A 30 15.34 -6.56 -37.86
C PRO A 30 14.54 -5.30 -37.50
N ARG A 31 14.79 -4.22 -38.24
CA ARG A 31 14.17 -2.89 -38.08
C ARG A 31 14.54 -2.14 -36.79
N LEU A 32 15.46 -2.66 -35.97
CA LEU A 32 15.99 -1.94 -34.82
C LEU A 32 17.22 -1.13 -35.27
N GLY A 33 17.00 0.14 -35.63
CA GLY A 33 18.07 1.06 -36.03
C GLY A 33 18.68 1.83 -34.87
N ASP A 34 19.75 2.59 -35.14
CA ASP A 34 20.52 3.33 -34.12
C ASP A 34 19.68 4.28 -33.27
N LYS A 35 18.72 4.99 -33.88
CA LYS A 35 17.78 5.86 -33.14
C LYS A 35 16.87 5.09 -32.20
N THR A 36 16.39 3.93 -32.65
CA THR A 36 15.56 3.06 -31.81
C THR A 36 16.39 2.50 -30.65
N PHE A 37 17.63 2.11 -30.93
CA PHE A 37 18.59 1.61 -29.95
C PHE A 37 18.90 2.67 -28.88
N GLU A 38 19.26 3.88 -29.28
CA GLU A 38 19.49 5.03 -28.37
C GLU A 38 18.28 5.29 -27.45
N GLN A 39 17.07 5.07 -27.94
CA GLN A 39 15.83 5.29 -27.17
C GLN A 39 15.43 4.13 -26.26
N CYS A 40 16.04 2.94 -26.40
CA CYS A 40 15.62 1.75 -25.65
C CYS A 40 16.75 1.08 -24.86
N ALA A 41 18.01 1.26 -25.24
CA ALA A 41 19.12 0.49 -24.71
C ALA A 41 19.27 0.61 -23.19
N GLY A 42 19.04 1.80 -22.62
CA GLY A 42 19.12 2.02 -21.16
C GLY A 42 18.03 1.29 -20.36
N PHE A 43 16.91 0.91 -21.00
CA PHE A 43 15.80 0.22 -20.34
C PHE A 43 15.83 -1.30 -20.53
N LEU A 44 16.55 -1.78 -21.55
CA LEU A 44 16.72 -3.20 -21.81
C LEU A 44 17.95 -3.71 -21.04
N ARG A 45 17.73 -4.68 -20.15
CA ARG A 45 18.79 -5.24 -19.28
C ARG A 45 19.15 -6.65 -19.69
N ILE A 46 20.44 -6.97 -19.62
CA ILE A 46 20.99 -8.30 -19.90
C ILE A 46 21.80 -8.74 -18.67
N PRO A 47 21.18 -9.45 -17.70
CA PRO A 47 21.82 -9.79 -16.42
C PRO A 47 23.08 -10.66 -16.55
N SER A 48 23.11 -11.54 -17.54
CA SER A 48 24.20 -12.50 -17.77
C SER A 48 25.00 -12.19 -19.04
N GLY A 49 25.04 -10.92 -19.44
CA GLY A 49 25.77 -10.48 -20.61
C GLY A 49 27.29 -10.44 -20.40
N ASP A 50 28.02 -10.31 -21.50
CA ASP A 50 29.47 -10.19 -21.51
C ASP A 50 29.92 -8.91 -20.78
N ASN A 51 29.19 -7.81 -21.00
CA ASN A 51 29.42 -6.54 -20.33
C ASN A 51 28.57 -6.44 -19.05
N PRO A 52 29.18 -6.34 -17.85
CA PRO A 52 28.45 -6.18 -16.58
C PRO A 52 27.54 -4.93 -16.54
N LEU A 53 27.86 -3.90 -17.32
CA LEU A 53 27.06 -2.67 -17.40
C LEU A 53 25.73 -2.86 -18.13
N ASP A 54 25.56 -3.95 -18.89
CA ASP A 54 24.29 -4.26 -19.56
C ASP A 54 23.20 -4.70 -18.56
N ALA A 55 23.58 -5.09 -17.34
CA ALA A 55 22.65 -5.41 -16.27
C ALA A 55 22.10 -4.17 -15.54
N SER A 56 22.72 -3.01 -15.75
CA SER A 56 22.40 -1.76 -15.06
C SER A 56 21.57 -0.81 -15.93
N ALA A 57 21.04 0.27 -15.36
CA ALA A 57 20.37 1.34 -16.10
C ALA A 57 21.33 2.31 -16.80
N VAL A 58 22.66 2.10 -16.71
CA VAL A 58 23.65 2.95 -17.39
C VAL A 58 23.49 2.81 -18.89
N HIS A 59 23.21 3.91 -19.57
CA HIS A 59 23.04 3.91 -21.03
C HIS A 59 24.39 3.64 -21.75
N PRO A 60 24.42 2.86 -22.86
CA PRO A 60 25.67 2.58 -23.58
C PRO A 60 26.45 3.80 -24.06
N GLU A 61 25.77 4.93 -24.29
CA GLU A 61 26.46 6.18 -24.64
C GLU A 61 27.41 6.67 -23.55
N ALA A 62 27.13 6.32 -22.29
CA ALA A 62 27.87 6.74 -21.11
C ALA A 62 28.90 5.70 -20.65
N TYR A 63 29.10 4.60 -21.39
CA TYR A 63 30.15 3.62 -21.09
C TYR A 63 31.56 4.22 -21.02
N PRO A 64 31.94 5.19 -21.88
CA PRO A 64 33.22 5.87 -21.75
C PRO A 64 33.42 6.57 -20.40
N VAL A 65 32.34 7.08 -19.78
CA VAL A 65 32.42 7.68 -18.43
C VAL A 65 32.76 6.61 -17.39
N VAL A 66 32.11 5.45 -17.47
CA VAL A 66 32.37 4.34 -16.56
C VAL A 66 33.77 3.76 -16.77
N GLU A 67 34.23 3.66 -18.01
CA GLU A 67 35.60 3.23 -18.32
C GLU A 67 36.66 4.15 -17.70
N ARG A 68 36.45 5.48 -17.72
CA ARG A 68 37.31 6.44 -17.02
C ARG A 68 37.32 6.19 -15.50
N ILE A 69 36.15 5.98 -14.90
CA ILE A 69 36.03 5.67 -13.47
C ILE A 69 36.78 4.37 -13.12
N LEU A 70 36.64 3.33 -13.93
CA LEU A 70 37.31 2.04 -13.72
C LEU A 70 38.84 2.17 -13.84
N ALA A 71 39.33 2.99 -14.78
CA ALA A 71 40.75 3.28 -14.93
C ALA A 71 41.33 3.99 -13.70
N ASP A 72 40.63 4.98 -13.16
CA ASP A 72 41.05 5.72 -11.97
C ASP A 72 41.10 4.85 -10.72
N VAL A 73 40.06 4.03 -10.52
CA VAL A 73 39.92 3.14 -9.36
C VAL A 73 40.79 1.88 -9.50
N LYS A 74 41.29 1.58 -10.70
CA LYS A 74 42.08 0.38 -11.04
C LYS A 74 41.36 -0.93 -10.67
N LYS A 75 40.04 -0.94 -10.85
CA LYS A 75 39.15 -2.10 -10.61
C LYS A 75 38.45 -2.51 -11.89
N LYS A 76 38.02 -3.77 -11.97
CA LYS A 76 37.17 -4.25 -13.07
C LYS A 76 35.71 -3.87 -12.81
N ALA A 77 34.90 -3.77 -13.87
CA ALA A 77 33.47 -3.43 -13.76
C ALA A 77 32.72 -4.33 -12.76
N ARG A 78 32.98 -5.65 -12.79
CA ARG A 78 32.37 -6.62 -11.84
C ARG A 78 32.75 -6.41 -10.38
N GLU A 79 33.91 -5.79 -10.11
CA GLU A 79 34.40 -5.53 -8.75
C GLU A 79 33.87 -4.20 -8.21
N LEU A 80 33.63 -3.22 -9.08
CA LEU A 80 33.11 -1.91 -8.70
C LEU A 80 31.58 -1.93 -8.52
N ILE A 81 30.87 -2.69 -9.35
CA ILE A 81 29.40 -2.79 -9.26
C ILE A 81 29.01 -3.44 -7.92
N GLY A 82 28.24 -2.72 -7.10
CA GLY A 82 27.87 -3.13 -5.75
C GLY A 82 28.85 -2.73 -4.65
N ASP A 83 30.04 -2.20 -4.99
CA ASP A 83 31.01 -1.69 -4.02
C ASP A 83 30.65 -0.26 -3.60
N ALA A 84 29.67 -0.17 -2.71
CA ALA A 84 29.16 1.11 -2.22
C ALA A 84 30.23 1.96 -1.52
N ALA A 85 31.25 1.35 -0.91
CA ALA A 85 32.30 2.08 -0.22
C ALA A 85 33.18 2.85 -1.21
N THR A 86 33.65 2.16 -2.26
CA THR A 86 34.48 2.78 -3.29
C THR A 86 33.69 3.80 -4.10
N VAL A 87 32.45 3.46 -4.50
CA VAL A 87 31.62 4.36 -5.30
C VAL A 87 31.28 5.66 -4.57
N LYS A 88 31.03 5.61 -3.25
CA LYS A 88 30.76 6.81 -2.43
C LYS A 88 31.98 7.71 -2.21
N ALA A 89 33.18 7.15 -2.32
CA ALA A 89 34.42 7.92 -2.21
C ALA A 89 34.73 8.74 -3.49
N LEU A 90 34.07 8.43 -4.62
CA LEU A 90 34.27 9.12 -5.89
C LEU A 90 33.53 10.46 -5.93
N SER A 91 34.20 11.47 -6.50
CA SER A 91 33.56 12.75 -6.81
C SER A 91 32.99 12.73 -8.23
N ALA A 92 31.66 12.89 -8.35
CA ALA A 92 30.98 12.95 -9.65
C ALA A 92 31.47 14.12 -10.51
N GLN A 93 31.92 15.22 -9.89
CA GLN A 93 32.44 16.40 -10.59
C GLN A 93 33.69 16.09 -11.42
N HIS A 94 34.50 15.12 -10.99
CA HIS A 94 35.74 14.74 -11.69
C HIS A 94 35.46 14.06 -13.05
N TYR A 95 34.30 13.43 -13.21
CA TYR A 95 33.96 12.65 -14.40
C TYR A 95 32.96 13.36 -15.32
N ALA A 96 32.42 14.50 -14.90
CA ALA A 96 31.51 15.31 -15.68
C ALA A 96 32.26 16.03 -16.81
N ASP A 97 31.62 16.14 -17.97
CA ASP A 97 32.14 16.85 -19.15
C ASP A 97 30.99 17.58 -19.87
N GLU A 98 31.29 18.21 -21.01
CA GLU A 98 30.30 18.96 -21.79
C GLU A 98 29.16 18.08 -22.31
N ARG A 99 29.41 16.78 -22.51
CA ARG A 99 28.43 15.82 -23.01
C ARG A 99 27.66 15.14 -21.87
N PHE A 100 28.33 14.86 -20.76
CA PHE A 100 27.78 14.20 -19.58
C PHE A 100 27.88 15.11 -18.36
N GLY A 101 26.80 15.85 -18.10
CA GLY A 101 26.74 16.76 -16.97
C GLY A 101 26.77 16.03 -15.62
N LEU A 102 26.95 16.82 -14.55
CA LEU A 102 26.98 16.33 -13.17
C LEU A 102 25.79 15.41 -12.80
N PRO A 103 24.52 15.73 -13.15
CA PRO A 103 23.39 14.86 -12.81
C PRO A 103 23.53 13.45 -13.40
N THR A 104 23.97 13.36 -14.67
CA THR A 104 24.16 12.10 -15.37
C THR A 104 25.23 11.25 -14.68
N VAL A 105 26.37 11.86 -14.32
CA VAL A 105 27.44 11.14 -13.61
C VAL A 105 26.98 10.70 -12.23
N GLN A 106 26.24 11.51 -11.50
CA GLN A 106 25.67 11.13 -10.21
C GLN A 106 24.72 9.93 -10.32
N ASP A 107 23.89 9.91 -11.36
CA ASP A 107 22.99 8.78 -11.61
C ASP A 107 23.79 7.52 -11.98
N ILE A 108 24.86 7.63 -12.78
CA ILE A 108 25.77 6.52 -13.07
C ILE A 108 26.39 5.96 -11.78
N LEU A 109 26.89 6.83 -10.88
CA LEU A 109 27.46 6.37 -9.62
C LEU A 109 26.40 5.68 -8.74
N ARG A 110 25.18 6.20 -8.64
CA ARG A 110 24.09 5.54 -7.89
C ARG A 110 23.75 4.17 -8.48
N GLU A 111 23.80 4.06 -9.80
CA GLU A 111 23.55 2.82 -10.51
C GLU A 111 24.69 1.79 -10.34
N LEU A 112 25.95 2.24 -10.27
CA LEU A 112 27.09 1.39 -9.93
C LEU A 112 27.05 0.94 -8.46
N GLU A 113 26.52 1.76 -7.54
CA GLU A 113 26.31 1.38 -6.14
C GLU A 113 25.28 0.24 -6.03
N LYS A 114 24.16 0.33 -6.74
CA LYS A 114 23.07 -0.66 -6.73
C LYS A 114 22.51 -0.87 -8.14
N PRO A 115 23.06 -1.83 -8.92
CA PRO A 115 22.65 -2.05 -10.30
C PRO A 115 21.21 -2.55 -10.38
N GLY A 116 20.45 -2.00 -11.31
CA GLY A 116 19.10 -2.44 -11.64
C GLY A 116 18.11 -2.28 -10.48
N ARG A 117 18.34 -1.30 -9.59
CA ARG A 117 17.49 -1.03 -8.43
C ARG A 117 16.03 -0.96 -8.89
N ASP A 118 15.22 -1.86 -8.35
CA ASP A 118 13.79 -1.84 -8.60
C ASP A 118 13.19 -0.58 -7.92
N PRO A 119 12.57 0.35 -8.67
CA PRO A 119 11.94 1.52 -8.08
C PRO A 119 10.63 1.18 -7.36
N ARG A 120 10.11 -0.05 -7.52
CA ARG A 120 8.90 -0.48 -6.83
C ARG A 120 9.15 -0.57 -5.33
N PRO A 121 8.17 -0.17 -4.50
CA PRO A 121 8.25 -0.45 -3.07
C PRO A 121 8.39 -1.96 -2.87
N GLU A 122 9.12 -2.35 -1.83
CA GLU A 122 9.22 -3.76 -1.45
C GLU A 122 7.81 -4.30 -1.18
N PHE A 123 7.49 -5.43 -1.80
CA PHE A 123 6.25 -6.13 -1.51
C PHE A 123 6.32 -6.63 -0.07
N ARG A 124 5.45 -6.10 0.80
CA ARG A 124 5.25 -6.61 2.15
C ARG A 124 4.01 -7.47 2.12
N ALA A 125 4.15 -8.78 2.35
CA ALA A 125 2.99 -9.60 2.69
C ALA A 125 2.59 -9.25 4.12
N ALA A 126 1.31 -9.01 4.38
CA ALA A 126 0.81 -8.97 5.74
C ALA A 126 1.08 -10.34 6.37
N THR A 127 1.87 -10.38 7.45
CA THR A 127 2.06 -11.62 8.20
C THR A 127 0.84 -11.85 9.06
N PHE A 128 -0.14 -12.59 8.55
CA PHE A 128 -1.20 -13.13 9.37
C PHE A 128 -0.58 -14.07 10.41
N ARG A 129 -1.04 -14.03 11.66
CA ARG A 129 -0.57 -14.99 12.66
C ARG A 129 -1.02 -16.39 12.24
N ASP A 130 -0.06 -17.32 12.13
CA ASP A 130 -0.33 -18.74 11.83
C ASP A 130 -1.38 -19.29 12.81
N GLY A 131 -2.50 -19.80 12.27
CA GLY A 131 -3.56 -20.47 13.03
C GLY A 131 -4.83 -19.66 13.29
N ILE A 132 -4.94 -18.41 12.83
CA ILE A 132 -6.18 -17.61 12.92
C ILE A 132 -6.81 -17.52 11.53
N GLU A 133 -7.62 -18.53 11.18
CA GLU A 133 -8.33 -18.57 9.90
C GLU A 133 -9.84 -18.36 10.07
N GLN A 134 -10.37 -18.55 11.28
CA GLN A 134 -11.79 -18.49 11.54
C GLN A 134 -12.12 -17.45 12.61
N LEU A 135 -13.31 -16.86 12.51
CA LEU A 135 -13.83 -15.86 13.45
C LEU A 135 -13.78 -16.34 14.92
N LYS A 136 -13.92 -17.65 15.15
CA LYS A 136 -13.90 -18.28 16.47
C LYS A 136 -12.52 -18.26 17.15
N ASP A 137 -11.45 -18.08 16.38
CA ASP A 137 -10.07 -18.08 16.87
C ASP A 137 -9.63 -16.68 17.33
N LEU A 138 -10.48 -15.66 17.13
CA LEU A 138 -10.22 -14.28 17.54
C LEU A 138 -10.63 -14.05 18.98
N GLU A 139 -9.68 -13.52 19.76
CA GLU A 139 -9.96 -13.02 21.10
C GLU A 139 -9.83 -11.49 21.16
N PRO A 140 -10.73 -10.80 21.91
CA PRO A 140 -10.55 -9.40 22.22
C PRO A 140 -9.19 -9.12 22.85
N GLY A 141 -8.46 -8.14 22.31
CA GLY A 141 -7.11 -7.74 22.75
C GLY A 141 -5.99 -8.23 21.84
N MET A 142 -6.24 -9.17 20.92
CA MET A 142 -5.23 -9.63 19.96
C MET A 142 -4.76 -8.53 19.02
N LEU A 143 -3.46 -8.53 18.73
CA LEU A 143 -2.82 -7.64 17.76
C LEU A 143 -2.54 -8.43 16.48
N LEU A 144 -3.10 -7.95 15.37
CA LEU A 144 -3.04 -8.59 14.06
C LEU A 144 -2.63 -7.57 12.99
N GLU A 145 -1.99 -8.07 11.94
CA GLU A 145 -1.78 -7.31 10.71
C GLU A 145 -2.91 -7.63 9.74
N GLY A 146 -3.44 -6.61 9.07
CA GLY A 146 -4.50 -6.76 8.09
C GLY A 146 -4.36 -5.76 6.94
N VAL A 147 -5.07 -6.04 5.86
CA VAL A 147 -5.08 -5.20 4.66
C VAL A 147 -6.38 -4.42 4.61
N VAL A 148 -6.30 -3.11 4.38
CA VAL A 148 -7.49 -2.28 4.20
C VAL A 148 -8.19 -2.66 2.90
N THR A 149 -9.41 -3.19 2.97
CA THR A 149 -10.20 -3.58 1.80
C THR A 149 -10.92 -2.38 1.20
N ASN A 150 -11.51 -1.55 2.07
CA ASN A 150 -12.29 -0.39 1.66
C ASN A 150 -12.27 0.71 2.73
N VAL A 151 -12.38 1.96 2.30
CA VAL A 151 -12.41 3.15 3.17
C VAL A 151 -13.73 3.88 2.96
N THR A 152 -14.43 4.20 4.05
CA THR A 152 -15.70 4.92 4.03
C THR A 152 -15.62 6.15 4.93
N ASN A 153 -16.61 7.05 4.84
CA ASN A 153 -16.63 8.28 5.64
C ASN A 153 -16.70 8.03 7.16
N PHE A 154 -17.15 6.87 7.60
CA PHE A 154 -17.28 6.52 9.03
C PHE A 154 -16.17 5.60 9.53
N GLY A 155 -15.28 5.11 8.67
CA GLY A 155 -14.25 4.15 9.07
C GLY A 155 -13.52 3.48 7.92
N ALA A 156 -12.79 2.42 8.25
CA ALA A 156 -12.09 1.58 7.29
C ALA A 156 -12.39 0.11 7.56
N PHE A 157 -12.57 -0.66 6.49
CA PHE A 157 -12.70 -2.11 6.54
C PHE A 157 -11.32 -2.73 6.36
N VAL A 158 -10.97 -3.65 7.25
CA VAL A 158 -9.67 -4.30 7.28
C VAL A 158 -9.88 -5.81 7.27
N ASP A 159 -9.30 -6.48 6.29
CA ASP A 159 -9.22 -7.93 6.24
C ASP A 159 -8.02 -8.41 7.06
N ILE A 160 -8.31 -9.21 8.09
CA ILE A 160 -7.34 -9.82 9.00
C ILE A 160 -7.15 -11.32 8.73
N GLY A 161 -7.66 -11.83 7.60
CA GLY A 161 -7.47 -13.21 7.16
C GLY A 161 -8.53 -14.21 7.64
N VAL A 162 -9.64 -13.74 8.20
CA VAL A 162 -10.73 -14.60 8.74
C VAL A 162 -11.98 -14.66 7.86
N HIS A 163 -11.84 -14.32 6.57
CA HIS A 163 -12.92 -14.22 5.57
C HIS A 163 -14.02 -13.21 5.89
N GLN A 164 -13.84 -12.40 6.94
CA GLN A 164 -14.79 -11.40 7.38
C GLN A 164 -14.03 -10.12 7.73
N ASP A 165 -14.40 -9.04 7.05
CA ASP A 165 -13.78 -7.73 7.28
C ASP A 165 -14.16 -7.20 8.67
N GLY A 166 -13.15 -6.70 9.38
CA GLY A 166 -13.35 -5.94 10.61
C GLY A 166 -13.48 -4.45 10.32
N LEU A 167 -14.33 -3.77 11.10
CA LEU A 167 -14.54 -2.34 10.97
C LEU A 167 -13.68 -1.57 11.99
N VAL A 168 -12.85 -0.65 11.49
CA VAL A 168 -12.19 0.37 12.28
C VAL A 168 -13.00 1.67 12.18
N HIS A 169 -13.55 2.15 13.29
CA HIS A 169 -14.28 3.42 13.30
C HIS A 169 -13.33 4.61 13.09
N VAL A 170 -13.79 5.71 12.49
CA VAL A 170 -12.96 6.90 12.20
C VAL A 170 -12.18 7.43 13.42
N SER A 171 -12.78 7.37 14.61
CA SER A 171 -12.15 7.79 15.88
C SER A 171 -11.06 6.82 16.38
N ALA A 172 -11.00 5.62 15.83
CA ALA A 172 -10.07 4.55 16.17
C ALA A 172 -8.99 4.33 15.10
N ILE A 173 -8.97 5.12 14.03
CA ILE A 173 -7.95 5.06 12.97
C ILE A 173 -6.63 5.70 13.44
N ALA A 174 -6.69 6.81 14.19
CA ALA A 174 -5.51 7.54 14.65
C ALA A 174 -5.69 8.12 16.06
N ASN A 175 -4.57 8.45 16.71
CA ASN A 175 -4.56 9.14 18.02
C ASN A 175 -4.89 10.65 17.94
N ARG A 176 -5.25 11.15 16.74
CA ARG A 176 -5.64 12.54 16.48
C ARG A 176 -7.02 12.57 15.85
N TYR A 177 -7.68 13.73 15.89
CA TYR A 177 -8.95 13.91 15.18
C TYR A 177 -8.75 13.77 13.67
N VAL A 178 -9.52 12.88 13.05
CA VAL A 178 -9.51 12.61 11.61
C VAL A 178 -10.84 13.06 11.03
N LYS A 179 -10.80 14.01 10.10
CA LYS A 179 -12.01 14.49 9.41
C LYS A 179 -12.42 13.55 8.27
N ASP A 180 -11.44 13.05 7.52
CA ASP A 180 -11.64 12.10 6.43
C ASP A 180 -10.70 10.89 6.60
N PRO A 181 -11.23 9.67 6.81
CA PRO A 181 -10.45 8.43 6.85
C PRO A 181 -9.49 8.24 5.66
N ALA A 182 -9.86 8.71 4.47
CA ALA A 182 -9.07 8.53 3.25
C ALA A 182 -7.74 9.31 3.25
N GLU A 183 -7.58 10.30 4.13
CA GLU A 183 -6.31 10.99 4.34
C GLU A 183 -5.30 10.15 5.12
N VAL A 184 -5.77 9.19 5.91
CA VAL A 184 -4.94 8.41 6.84
C VAL A 184 -4.70 7.00 6.33
N VAL A 185 -5.68 6.38 5.69
CA VAL A 185 -5.61 5.01 5.19
C VAL A 185 -6.16 4.91 3.77
N LYS A 186 -5.57 4.04 2.97
CA LYS A 186 -5.99 3.73 1.59
C LYS A 186 -6.29 2.25 1.45
N ALA A 187 -7.18 1.91 0.51
CA ALA A 187 -7.40 0.51 0.14
C ALA A 187 -6.08 -0.11 -0.35
N GLY A 188 -5.74 -1.28 0.18
CA GLY A 188 -4.47 -1.98 -0.03
C GLY A 188 -3.38 -1.68 1.00
N ASP A 189 -3.57 -0.72 1.91
CA ASP A 189 -2.60 -0.46 2.97
C ASP A 189 -2.58 -1.60 3.99
N ILE A 190 -1.37 -1.95 4.44
CA ILE A 190 -1.17 -2.94 5.51
C ILE A 190 -1.11 -2.20 6.85
N VAL A 191 -2.04 -2.52 7.73
CA VAL A 191 -2.21 -1.85 9.02
C VAL A 191 -2.14 -2.84 10.18
N LYS A 192 -1.63 -2.36 11.31
CA LYS A 192 -1.68 -3.08 12.59
C LYS A 192 -2.96 -2.70 13.31
N VAL A 193 -3.76 -3.70 13.64
CA VAL A 193 -5.06 -3.55 14.29
C VAL A 193 -5.11 -4.39 15.55
N LYS A 194 -5.88 -3.90 16.53
CA LYS A 194 -6.21 -4.62 17.76
C LYS A 194 -7.68 -4.99 17.74
N VAL A 195 -7.99 -6.23 18.07
CA VAL A 195 -9.38 -6.70 18.21
C VAL A 195 -9.99 -6.08 19.46
N VAL A 196 -11.09 -5.34 19.31
CA VAL A 196 -11.83 -4.76 20.44
C VAL A 196 -12.96 -5.69 20.86
N GLU A 197 -13.73 -6.16 19.90
CA GLU A 197 -14.91 -6.98 20.15
C GLU A 197 -15.14 -7.93 18.97
N VAL A 198 -15.59 -9.14 19.28
CA VAL A 198 -15.95 -10.17 18.30
C VAL A 198 -17.37 -10.62 18.61
N ASP A 199 -18.27 -10.40 17.66
CA ASP A 199 -19.67 -10.85 17.72
C ASP A 199 -19.82 -12.03 16.76
N LEU A 200 -19.89 -13.24 17.32
CA LEU A 200 -20.01 -14.49 16.56
C LEU A 200 -21.40 -14.65 15.93
N ASP A 201 -22.46 -14.17 16.59
CA ASP A 201 -23.84 -14.30 16.12
C ASP A 201 -24.06 -13.45 14.87
N ARG A 202 -23.52 -12.24 14.87
CA ARG A 202 -23.66 -11.28 13.77
C ARG A 202 -22.50 -11.32 12.78
N LYS A 203 -21.47 -12.13 13.04
CA LYS A 203 -20.21 -12.20 12.28
C LYS A 203 -19.56 -10.82 12.11
N ARG A 204 -19.44 -10.06 13.19
CA ARG A 204 -18.86 -8.71 13.19
C ARG A 204 -17.61 -8.65 14.05
N ILE A 205 -16.60 -7.94 13.56
CA ILE A 205 -15.35 -7.72 14.27
C ILE A 205 -15.16 -6.21 14.39
N ALA A 206 -15.04 -5.72 15.62
CA ALA A 206 -14.67 -4.33 15.89
C ALA A 206 -13.15 -4.27 16.08
N LEU A 207 -12.49 -3.44 15.26
CA LEU A 207 -11.05 -3.27 15.27
C LEU A 207 -10.68 -1.84 15.67
N THR A 208 -9.50 -1.67 16.26
CA THR A 208 -8.90 -0.35 16.50
C THR A 208 -7.47 -0.32 15.99
N MET A 209 -7.06 0.77 15.35
CA MET A 209 -5.65 1.02 15.00
C MET A 209 -4.90 1.72 16.15
N ARG A 210 -5.62 2.13 17.21
CA ARG A 210 -5.05 2.71 18.42
C ARG A 210 -4.60 1.60 19.37
N LEU A 211 -3.32 1.26 19.31
CA LEU A 211 -2.75 0.14 20.07
C LEU A 211 -2.80 0.32 21.59
N GLY A 212 -2.86 1.58 22.05
CA GLY A 212 -2.92 1.95 23.47
C GLY A 212 -4.31 1.90 24.09
N ASP A 213 -5.37 1.64 23.33
CA ASP A 213 -6.72 1.59 23.88
C ASP A 213 -6.91 0.28 24.67
N GLU A 214 -7.31 0.40 25.94
CA GLU A 214 -7.69 -0.74 26.76
C GLU A 214 -9.04 -1.28 26.30
N VAL A 215 -9.09 -2.58 26.05
CA VAL A 215 -10.33 -3.24 25.67
C VAL A 215 -11.19 -3.39 26.92
N MET A 216 -12.11 -2.46 27.14
CA MET A 216 -13.07 -2.56 28.22
C MET A 216 -14.03 -3.73 27.96
N ARG A 217 -13.83 -4.85 28.66
CA ARG A 217 -14.87 -5.89 28.78
C ARG A 217 -16.06 -5.27 29.53
N LYS A 218 -17.16 -4.98 28.83
CA LYS A 218 -18.44 -4.72 29.50
C LYS A 218 -18.80 -5.98 30.31
N PRO A 219 -19.09 -5.87 31.61
CA PRO A 219 -19.75 -6.97 32.32
C PRO A 219 -21.12 -7.18 31.67
N ALA A 220 -21.45 -8.44 31.37
CA ALA A 220 -22.76 -8.83 30.89
C ALA A 220 -23.84 -8.20 31.78
N ALA A 221 -24.71 -7.40 31.19
CA ALA A 221 -25.83 -6.81 31.89
C ALA A 221 -26.72 -7.95 32.40
N LYS A 222 -26.67 -8.22 33.71
CA LYS A 222 -27.70 -9.02 34.37
C LYS A 222 -29.02 -8.26 34.24
N ASP A 223 -30.02 -8.92 33.67
CA ASP A 223 -31.42 -8.51 33.66
C ASP A 223 -31.89 -8.14 35.07
N ALA A 224 -31.77 -6.86 35.43
CA ALA A 224 -32.39 -6.30 36.62
C ALA A 224 -33.78 -5.80 36.23
N ARG A 225 -34.74 -6.73 36.20
CA ARG A 225 -36.17 -6.41 36.24
C ARG A 225 -36.43 -5.59 37.52
N PRO A 226 -37.09 -4.42 37.47
CA PRO A 226 -37.44 -3.70 38.69
C PRO A 226 -38.50 -4.50 39.47
N PRO A 227 -38.44 -4.59 40.81
CA PRO A 227 -39.47 -5.28 41.57
C PRO A 227 -40.77 -4.49 41.55
N ALA A 228 -41.86 -5.16 41.21
CA ALA A 228 -43.21 -4.65 41.35
C ALA A 228 -43.52 -4.40 42.84
N ARG A 229 -43.81 -3.15 43.21
CA ARG A 229 -44.35 -2.80 44.52
C ARG A 229 -45.87 -2.86 44.46
N GLN A 230 -46.45 -3.74 45.26
CA GLN A 230 -47.89 -3.90 45.45
C GLN A 230 -48.33 -3.20 46.74
N GLY A 231 -49.26 -2.24 46.59
CA GLY A 231 -50.33 -1.87 47.53
C GLY A 231 -49.99 -1.19 48.87
N ASP A 232 -50.49 0.04 49.08
CA ASP A 232 -51.70 0.27 49.89
C ASP A 232 -52.18 1.73 49.73
N GLY A 233 -53.49 1.96 49.82
CA GLY A 233 -54.15 3.18 49.37
C GLY A 233 -54.31 4.31 50.39
N ARG A 234 -54.75 5.48 49.88
CA ARG A 234 -55.67 6.44 50.53
C ARG A 234 -55.95 7.66 49.63
N ARG A 235 -57.23 7.78 49.23
CA ARG A 235 -58.12 8.95 49.27
C ARG A 235 -57.49 10.36 49.06
N GLY A 236 -57.92 11.07 48.01
CA GLY A 236 -57.75 12.52 47.87
C GLY A 236 -58.33 13.09 46.57
N GLU A 237 -59.22 14.06 46.68
CA GLU A 237 -60.03 14.73 45.65
C GLU A 237 -59.29 15.81 44.82
N ARG A 238 -59.85 16.09 43.62
CA ARG A 238 -59.96 17.38 42.86
C ARG A 238 -58.78 17.97 42.05
N GLY A 239 -59.15 18.47 40.85
CA GLY A 239 -58.48 19.51 40.03
C GLY A 239 -58.16 19.06 38.60
N GLN A 240 -59.05 19.14 37.61
CA GLN A 240 -59.34 20.26 36.68
C GLN A 240 -58.19 20.74 35.77
N ASP A 241 -58.48 20.72 34.44
CA ASP A 241 -57.96 21.52 33.32
C ASP A 241 -56.48 21.33 32.89
N ALA A 242 -56.06 21.28 31.62
CA ALA A 242 -56.62 21.33 30.27
C ALA A 242 -55.50 20.84 29.29
N PRO A 243 -55.78 20.55 28.00
CA PRO A 243 -54.89 19.78 27.12
C PRO A 243 -53.77 20.59 26.43
N SER A 244 -52.60 19.96 26.29
CA SER A 244 -51.48 20.45 25.47
C SER A 244 -51.78 20.42 23.97
N ALA A 245 -51.52 21.56 23.34
CA ALA A 245 -51.56 21.77 21.91
C ALA A 245 -50.44 21.01 21.19
N ASN A 246 -50.79 20.07 20.30
CA ASN A 246 -49.99 19.74 19.10
C ASN A 246 -50.70 18.79 18.11
N ASN A 247 -52.04 18.83 18.00
CA ASN A 247 -52.81 18.00 17.05
C ASN A 247 -53.41 18.77 15.86
N ALA A 248 -52.92 19.98 15.56
CA ALA A 248 -53.42 20.77 14.43
C ALA A 248 -52.96 20.25 13.05
N LEU A 249 -51.79 19.62 12.95
CA LEU A 249 -51.25 19.13 11.68
C LEU A 249 -51.82 17.74 11.29
N ALA A 250 -52.12 16.89 12.27
CA ALA A 250 -52.71 15.57 12.06
C ALA A 250 -54.18 15.63 11.60
N ALA A 251 -54.93 16.64 12.05
CA ALA A 251 -56.33 16.83 11.65
C ALA A 251 -56.49 17.37 10.21
N ALA A 252 -55.46 18.02 9.66
CA ALA A 252 -55.49 18.56 8.29
C ALA A 252 -55.26 17.48 7.22
N PHE A 253 -54.45 16.44 7.51
CA PHE A 253 -54.18 15.35 6.56
C PHE A 253 -55.30 14.32 6.44
N ALA A 254 -56.09 14.11 7.49
CA ALA A 254 -57.19 13.14 7.49
C ALA A 254 -58.42 13.58 6.67
N LYS A 255 -58.51 14.87 6.30
CA LYS A 255 -59.66 15.43 5.54
C LYS A 255 -59.44 15.52 4.03
N ALA A 256 -58.23 15.24 3.54
CA ALA A 256 -57.86 15.31 2.12
C ALA A 256 -57.85 13.95 1.40
N THR A 257 -58.07 12.84 2.11
CA THR A 257 -58.03 11.46 1.56
C THR A 257 -59.42 10.80 1.45
N LYS A 258 -60.50 11.57 1.67
CA LYS A 258 -61.88 11.11 1.43
C LYS A 258 -62.68 12.15 0.64
N ARG A 259 -62.37 12.31 -0.64
CA ARG A 259 -63.31 12.68 -1.71
C ARG A 259 -62.82 12.12 -3.03
#